data_AF-A0A497GYX8-F1
#
_entry.id   AF-A0A497GYX8-F1
#
_cell.length_a   1.000
_cell.length_b   1.000
_cell.length_c   1.000
_cell.angle_alpha   90.00
_cell.angle_beta   90.00
_cell.angle_gamma   90.00
#
_symmetry.space_group_name_H-M   'P 1'
#
loop_
_entity.id
_entity.type
_entity.pdbx_description
1 polymer ?
#
loop_
_entity_poly.entity_id
_entity_poly.type
_entity_poly.pdbx_seq_one_letter_code
_entity_poly.pdbx_strand_id
1 'polypeptide(L)'
;MEKNEFESDLKIDPNYLEVEAGRQGELFFKWAERAVEAKERADHAKLKMDVLEAKLSSKARLDPDSFGIAKVTEGSIAAAIKIHPEFLEAQEEHISARADFHMLERAVEAMEQRKRMIEILVTLHGQQYFAGPSVPHNLVDAWKEVTSKRKEAVAKKQVARARVRVKKGK
;
A
#
# COMPACT_ATOMS: atom_id res chain seq x y z
N MET A 1 6.20 -2.26 -7.40
CA MET A 1 5.89 -3.65 -6.98
C MET A 1 5.26 -4.41 -8.15
N GLU A 2 5.83 -5.54 -8.56
CA GLU A 2 5.12 -6.42 -9.49
C GLU A 2 3.98 -7.12 -8.75
N LYS A 3 2.75 -6.65 -8.97
CA LYS A 3 1.54 -7.10 -8.27
C LYS A 3 1.37 -8.63 -8.30
N ASN A 4 1.79 -9.28 -9.39
CA ASN A 4 1.70 -10.72 -9.58
C ASN A 4 2.60 -11.51 -8.62
N GLU A 5 3.78 -10.99 -8.28
CA GLU A 5 4.73 -11.67 -7.39
C GLU A 5 4.21 -11.67 -5.94
N PHE A 6 3.77 -10.51 -5.45
CA PHE A 6 3.20 -10.38 -4.10
C PHE A 6 1.95 -11.25 -3.92
N GLU A 7 1.04 -11.25 -4.89
CA GLU A 7 -0.15 -12.10 -4.84
C GLU A 7 0.19 -13.59 -4.84
N SER A 8 1.31 -13.99 -5.47
CA SER A 8 1.78 -15.37 -5.44
C SER A 8 2.36 -15.73 -4.07
N ASP A 9 3.22 -14.88 -3.52
CA ASP A 9 3.86 -15.11 -2.22
C ASP A 9 2.84 -15.10 -1.05
N LEU A 10 1.74 -14.35 -1.18
CA LEU A 10 0.70 -14.27 -0.16
C LEU A 10 -0.16 -15.54 -0.07
N LYS A 11 -0.27 -16.33 -1.15
CA LYS A 11 -1.08 -17.55 -1.16
C LYS A 11 -0.54 -18.59 -0.18
N ILE A 12 -1.44 -19.40 0.37
CA ILE A 12 -1.14 -20.51 1.26
C ILE A 12 -1.71 -21.77 0.62
N ASP A 13 -0.90 -22.79 0.40
CA ASP A 13 -1.37 -24.12 0.05
C ASP A 13 -1.76 -24.91 1.32
N PRO A 14 -3.06 -25.21 1.53
CA PRO A 14 -3.52 -25.92 2.71
C PRO A 14 -3.10 -27.40 2.76
N ASN A 15 -2.60 -27.97 1.66
CA ASN A 15 -2.16 -29.37 1.62
C ASN A 15 -0.71 -29.58 2.07
N TYR A 16 0.07 -28.49 2.15
CA TYR A 16 1.50 -28.53 2.49
C TYR A 16 1.83 -27.48 3.57
N LEU A 17 1.07 -27.49 4.67
CA LEU A 17 1.18 -26.48 5.73
C LEU A 17 2.58 -26.43 6.38
N GLU A 18 3.27 -27.56 6.44
CA GLU A 18 4.65 -27.68 6.93
C GLU A 18 5.64 -26.91 6.04
N VAL A 19 5.47 -26.99 4.72
CA VAL A 19 6.29 -26.24 3.76
C VAL A 19 5.96 -24.75 3.86
N GLU A 20 4.68 -24.40 3.95
CA GLU A 20 4.24 -23.01 4.05
C GLU A 20 4.69 -22.34 5.34
N ALA A 21 4.69 -23.07 6.45
CA ALA A 21 5.21 -22.61 7.74
C ALA A 21 6.72 -22.41 7.70
N GLY A 22 7.47 -23.34 7.08
CA GLY A 22 8.92 -23.22 6.90
C GLY A 22 9.31 -22.02 6.03
N ARG A 23 8.60 -21.80 4.92
CA ARG A 23 8.87 -20.72 3.96
C ARG A 23 8.42 -19.34 4.44
N GLN A 24 7.55 -19.26 5.44
CA GLN A 24 7.00 -18.00 5.95
C GLN A 24 8.08 -17.01 6.39
N GLY A 25 9.18 -17.47 7.01
CA GLY A 25 10.28 -16.62 7.45
C GLY A 25 11.02 -15.97 6.27
N GLU A 26 11.30 -16.75 5.23
CA GLU A 26 11.97 -16.28 4.01
C GLU A 26 11.12 -15.23 3.28
N LEU A 27 9.82 -15.48 3.14
CA LEU A 27 8.89 -14.54 2.52
C LEU A 27 8.81 -13.23 3.30
N PHE A 28 8.70 -13.30 4.63
CA PHE A 28 8.70 -12.11 5.46
C PHE A 28 10.00 -11.29 5.26
N PHE A 29 11.16 -11.95 5.32
CA PHE A 29 12.45 -11.29 5.15
C PHE A 29 12.59 -10.61 3.79
N LYS A 30 12.23 -11.31 2.70
CA LYS A 30 12.23 -10.76 1.33
C LYS A 30 11.44 -9.44 1.22
N TRP A 31 10.24 -9.40 1.79
CA TRP A 31 9.40 -8.19 1.72
C TRP A 31 9.88 -7.10 2.69
N ALA A 32 10.44 -7.48 3.84
CA ALA A 32 11.04 -6.55 4.79
C ALA A 32 12.27 -5.85 4.21
N GLU A 33 13.17 -6.60 3.55
CA GLU A 33 14.35 -6.06 2.87
C GLU A 33 13.94 -5.01 1.82
N ARG A 34 13.00 -5.36 0.93
CA ARG A 34 12.47 -4.42 -0.07
C ARG A 34 11.83 -3.18 0.56
N ALA A 35 11.13 -3.33 1.68
CA ALA A 35 10.55 -2.20 2.40
C ALA A 35 11.63 -1.28 2.97
N VAL A 36 12.74 -1.82 3.48
CA VAL A 36 13.90 -1.05 3.95
C VAL A 36 14.55 -0.29 2.81
N GLU A 37 14.80 -0.93 1.67
CA GLU A 37 15.37 -0.26 0.49
C GLU A 37 14.46 0.87 -0.03
N ALA A 38 13.15 0.65 -0.05
CA ALA A 38 12.20 1.68 -0.45
C ALA A 38 12.15 2.84 0.56
N LYS A 39 12.28 2.54 1.86
CA LYS A 39 12.38 3.56 2.90
C LYS A 39 13.61 4.42 2.72
N GLU A 40 14.78 3.80 2.51
CA GLU A 40 16.02 4.51 2.23
C GLU A 40 15.89 5.44 1.03
N ARG A 41 15.29 4.96 -0.08
CA ARG A 41 15.02 5.81 -1.26
C ARG A 41 14.11 6.98 -0.94
N ALA A 42 13.04 6.77 -0.17
CA ALA A 42 12.13 7.85 0.24
C ALA A 42 12.84 8.89 1.13
N ASP A 43 13.65 8.43 2.10
CA ASP A 43 14.41 9.29 3.00
C ASP A 43 15.47 10.11 2.24
N HIS A 44 16.14 9.51 1.25
CA HIS A 44 17.05 10.23 0.37
C HIS A 44 16.35 11.26 -0.53
N ALA A 45 15.20 10.91 -1.12
CA ALA A 45 14.43 11.84 -1.94
C ALA A 45 13.97 13.04 -1.11
N LYS A 46 13.54 12.80 0.15
CA LYS A 46 13.21 13.86 1.10
C LYS A 46 14.41 14.77 1.38
N LEU A 47 15.57 14.19 1.70
CA LEU A 47 16.79 14.96 1.97
C LEU A 47 17.17 15.84 0.77
N LYS A 48 17.09 15.30 -0.46
CA LYS A 48 17.34 16.07 -1.69
C LYS A 48 16.37 17.23 -1.83
N MET A 49 15.07 17.00 -1.60
CA MET A 49 14.04 18.04 -1.64
C MET A 49 14.32 19.14 -0.61
N ASP A 50 14.66 18.78 0.62
CA ASP A 50 14.94 19.75 1.69
C ASP A 50 16.21 20.58 1.38
N VAL A 51 17.26 19.95 0.84
CA VAL A 51 18.48 20.64 0.38
C VAL A 51 18.17 21.58 -0.79
N LEU A 52 17.32 21.17 -1.73
CA LEU A 52 16.92 21.98 -2.86
C LEU A 52 16.09 23.19 -2.41
N GLU A 53 15.16 23.00 -1.47
CA GLU A 53 14.39 24.09 -0.85
C GLU A 53 15.33 25.13 -0.22
N ALA A 54 16.33 24.69 0.54
CA ALA A 54 17.31 25.58 1.15
C ALA A 54 18.13 26.35 0.10
N LYS A 55 18.55 25.69 -0.99
CA LYS A 55 19.27 26.33 -2.10
C LYS A 55 18.42 27.36 -2.82
N LEU A 56 17.18 27.01 -3.16
CA LEU A 56 16.24 27.93 -3.82
C LEU A 56 15.88 29.10 -2.91
N SER A 57 15.75 28.87 -1.60
CA SER A 57 15.54 29.92 -0.60
C SER A 57 16.72 30.90 -0.54
N SER A 58 17.96 30.40 -0.57
CA SER A 58 19.14 31.26 -0.64
C SER A 58 19.17 32.04 -1.96
N LYS A 59 18.89 31.39 -3.09
CA LYS A 59 18.87 32.01 -4.41
C LYS A 59 17.79 33.09 -4.54
N ALA A 60 16.58 32.84 -4.03
CA ALA A 60 15.48 33.81 -4.03
C ALA A 60 15.74 35.03 -3.13
N ARG A 61 16.59 34.91 -2.11
CA ARG A 61 17.04 36.08 -1.31
C ARG A 61 18.11 36.89 -2.04
N LEU A 62 18.96 36.24 -2.83
CA LEU A 62 20.02 36.90 -3.60
C LEU A 62 19.50 37.56 -4.88
N ASP A 63 18.53 36.94 -5.54
CA ASP A 63 17.92 37.40 -6.79
C ASP A 63 16.38 37.20 -6.75
N PRO A 64 15.64 38.07 -6.04
CA PRO A 64 14.19 37.94 -5.89
C PRO A 64 13.42 38.15 -7.21
N ASP A 65 13.97 38.94 -8.13
CA ASP A 65 13.34 39.27 -9.41
C ASP A 65 13.21 38.02 -10.30
N SER A 66 14.23 37.15 -10.30
CA SER A 66 14.19 35.87 -11.02
C SER A 66 13.10 34.91 -10.54
N PHE A 67 12.60 35.10 -9.31
CA PHE A 67 11.50 34.34 -8.72
C PHE A 67 10.16 35.08 -8.78
N GLY A 68 10.10 36.25 -9.42
CA GLY A 68 8.88 37.06 -9.53
C GLY A 68 8.44 37.69 -8.20
N ILE A 69 9.36 37.91 -7.27
CA ILE A 69 9.05 38.41 -5.91
C ILE A 69 9.15 39.94 -5.89
N ALA A 70 8.01 40.62 -5.99
CA ALA A 70 7.96 42.10 -5.94
C ALA A 70 8.29 42.69 -4.56
N LYS A 71 7.99 41.96 -3.48
CA LYS A 71 8.32 42.34 -2.11
C LYS A 71 8.96 41.16 -1.41
N VAL A 72 10.23 41.30 -1.04
CA VAL A 72 11.00 40.26 -0.37
C VAL A 72 10.48 40.09 1.06
N THR A 73 9.73 39.02 1.27
CA THR A 73 9.24 38.60 2.59
C THR A 73 9.47 37.10 2.69
N GLU A 74 9.64 36.58 3.91
CA GLU A 74 9.79 35.12 4.10
C GLU A 74 8.59 34.35 3.53
N GLY A 75 7.39 34.92 3.60
CA GLY A 75 6.18 34.33 3.01
C GLY A 75 6.17 34.31 1.48
N SER A 76 6.62 35.39 0.82
CA SER A 76 6.67 35.45 -0.65
C SER A 76 7.78 34.55 -1.21
N ILE A 77 8.90 34.42 -0.51
CA ILE A 77 9.97 33.47 -0.87
C ILE A 77 9.47 32.03 -0.75
N ALA A 78 8.87 31.65 0.37
CA ALA A 78 8.35 30.30 0.56
C ALA A 78 7.26 29.93 -0.48
N ALA A 79 6.40 30.88 -0.86
CA ALA A 79 5.40 30.67 -1.89
C ALA A 79 6.04 30.47 -3.28
N ALA A 80 7.06 31.26 -3.62
CA ALA A 80 7.76 31.17 -4.91
C ALA A 80 8.53 29.84 -5.05
N ILE A 81 9.17 29.36 -3.99
CA ILE A 81 9.91 28.07 -4.02
C ILE A 81 8.94 26.90 -4.26
N LYS A 82 7.76 26.91 -3.63
CA LYS A 82 6.78 25.82 -3.76
C LYS A 82 6.27 25.62 -5.17
N ILE A 83 6.27 26.67 -5.99
CA ILE A 83 5.86 26.61 -7.40
C ILE A 83 7.05 26.51 -8.37
N HIS A 84 8.28 26.50 -7.84
CA HIS A 84 9.48 26.41 -8.66
C HIS A 84 9.57 25.01 -9.31
N PRO A 85 9.83 24.90 -10.62
CA PRO A 85 9.83 23.62 -11.34
C PRO A 85 10.73 22.55 -10.71
N GLU A 86 11.96 22.91 -10.32
CA GLU A 86 12.89 21.97 -9.70
C GLU A 86 12.36 21.44 -8.35
N PHE A 87 11.69 22.29 -7.56
CA PHE A 87 11.14 21.88 -6.27
C PHE A 87 9.92 20.96 -6.46
N LEU A 88 9.07 21.26 -7.45
CA LEU A 88 7.94 20.40 -7.81
C LEU A 88 8.41 19.01 -8.28
N GLU A 89 9.47 18.95 -9.07
CA GLU A 89 10.06 17.68 -9.53
C GLU A 89 10.61 16.86 -8.35
N ALA A 90 11.40 17.48 -7.46
CA ALA A 90 11.92 16.80 -6.27
C ALA A 90 10.80 16.37 -5.30
N GLN A 91 9.74 17.17 -5.19
CA GLN A 91 8.56 16.83 -4.41
C GLN A 91 7.83 15.61 -4.98
N GLU A 92 7.66 15.54 -6.30
CA GLU A 92 7.02 14.40 -6.97
C GLU A 92 7.87 13.12 -6.82
N GLU A 93 9.20 13.22 -6.95
CA GLU A 93 10.13 12.09 -6.70
C GLU A 93 9.96 11.56 -5.27
N HIS A 94 9.94 12.46 -4.27
CA HIS A 94 9.75 12.08 -2.88
C HIS A 94 8.35 11.48 -2.62
N ILE A 95 7.29 12.04 -3.19
CA ILE A 95 5.93 11.50 -3.06
C ILE A 95 5.86 10.08 -3.63
N SER A 96 6.42 9.87 -4.83
CA SER A 96 6.46 8.58 -5.50
C SER A 96 7.23 7.54 -4.69
N ALA A 97 8.46 7.86 -4.27
CA ALA A 97 9.28 6.98 -3.45
C ALA A 97 8.61 6.63 -2.11
N ARG A 98 7.93 7.61 -1.49
CA ARG A 98 7.20 7.40 -0.24
C ARG A 98 5.96 6.52 -0.44
N ALA A 99 5.25 6.65 -1.56
CA ALA A 99 4.13 5.78 -1.88
C ALA A 99 4.58 4.32 -2.05
N ASP A 100 5.70 4.10 -2.73
CA ASP A 100 6.32 2.79 -2.89
C ASP A 100 6.72 2.17 -1.54
N PHE A 101 7.37 2.95 -0.68
CA PHE A 101 7.70 2.53 0.69
C PHE A 101 6.45 2.09 1.46
N HIS A 102 5.42 2.91 1.50
CA HIS A 102 4.17 2.58 2.22
C HIS A 102 3.54 1.31 1.69
N MET A 103 3.53 1.10 0.37
CA MET A 103 3.00 -0.12 -0.23
C MET A 103 3.77 -1.37 0.22
N LEU A 104 5.10 -1.30 0.28
CA LEU A 104 5.94 -2.40 0.73
C LEU A 104 5.83 -2.64 2.24
N GLU A 105 5.65 -1.58 3.03
CA GLU A 105 5.35 -1.70 4.46
C GLU A 105 4.01 -2.46 4.67
N ARG A 106 2.97 -2.14 3.88
CA ARG A 106 1.72 -2.91 3.89
C ARG A 106 1.92 -4.37 3.47
N ALA A 107 2.86 -4.66 2.57
CA ALA A 107 3.18 -6.02 2.17
C ALA A 107 3.82 -6.82 3.31
N VAL A 108 4.69 -6.19 4.11
CA VAL A 108 5.25 -6.80 5.34
C VAL A 108 4.14 -7.11 6.34
N GLU A 109 3.23 -6.16 6.60
CA GLU A 109 2.07 -6.38 7.46
C GLU A 109 1.20 -7.56 6.95
N ALA A 110 1.02 -7.67 5.64
CA ALA A 110 0.29 -8.79 5.05
C ALA A 110 0.99 -10.14 5.25
N MET A 111 2.32 -10.17 5.25
CA MET A 111 3.09 -11.38 5.58
C MET A 111 2.90 -11.77 7.05
N GLU A 112 2.79 -10.83 7.98
CA GLU A 112 2.44 -11.14 9.38
C GLU A 112 1.02 -11.72 9.49
N GLN A 113 0.06 -11.17 8.75
CA GLN A 113 -1.29 -11.73 8.67
C GLN A 113 -1.28 -13.15 8.09
N ARG A 114 -0.45 -13.40 7.07
CA ARG A 114 -0.26 -14.74 6.47
C ARG A 114 0.21 -15.75 7.51
N LYS A 115 1.22 -15.41 8.33
CA LYS A 115 1.65 -16.25 9.47
C LYS A 115 0.47 -16.62 10.36
N ARG A 116 -0.35 -15.64 10.75
CA ARG A 116 -1.50 -15.89 11.61
C ARG A 116 -2.52 -16.84 10.96
N MET A 117 -2.71 -16.73 9.65
CA MET A 117 -3.61 -17.64 8.92
C MET A 117 -3.06 -19.07 8.90
N ILE A 118 -1.75 -19.26 8.73
CA ILE A 118 -1.11 -20.58 8.79
C ILE A 118 -1.33 -21.21 10.18
N GLU A 119 -1.14 -20.46 11.26
CA GLU A 119 -1.40 -20.95 12.63
C GLU A 119 -2.86 -21.42 12.82
N ILE A 120 -3.82 -20.67 12.28
CA ILE A 120 -5.24 -21.03 12.33
C ILE A 120 -5.50 -22.31 11.52
N LEU A 121 -4.93 -22.42 10.31
CA LEU A 121 -5.09 -23.61 9.46
C LEU A 121 -4.51 -24.86 10.13
N VAL A 122 -3.33 -24.76 10.73
CA VAL A 122 -2.71 -25.85 11.51
C VAL A 122 -3.61 -26.26 12.68
N THR A 123 -4.19 -25.28 13.38
CA THR A 123 -5.11 -25.54 14.50
C THR A 123 -6.37 -26.27 14.03
N LEU A 124 -7.01 -25.80 12.94
CA LEU A 124 -8.19 -26.43 12.36
C LEU A 124 -7.89 -27.87 11.90
N HIS A 125 -6.71 -28.08 11.32
CA HIS A 125 -6.27 -29.40 10.89
C HIS A 125 -6.10 -30.34 12.09
N GLY A 126 -5.44 -29.89 13.16
CA GLY A 126 -5.29 -30.66 14.40
C GLY A 126 -6.61 -30.96 15.11
N GLN A 127 -7.61 -30.09 14.98
CA GLN A 127 -8.98 -30.29 15.47
C GLN A 127 -9.82 -31.25 14.61
N GLN A 128 -9.21 -31.89 13.60
CA GLN A 128 -9.90 -32.79 12.68
C GLN A 128 -11.06 -32.10 11.93
N TYR A 129 -11.01 -30.77 11.78
CA TYR A 129 -12.04 -30.00 11.06
C TYR A 129 -12.26 -30.53 9.63
N PHE A 130 -11.18 -31.00 9.00
CA PHE A 130 -11.19 -31.55 7.64
C PHE A 130 -11.44 -33.07 7.57
N ALA A 131 -11.59 -33.78 8.70
CA ALA A 131 -11.69 -35.24 8.76
C ALA A 131 -13.13 -35.79 8.97
N GLY A 132 -14.16 -34.93 8.98
CA GLY A 132 -15.55 -35.34 9.08
C GLY A 132 -16.06 -36.12 7.84
N PRO A 133 -17.12 -36.94 7.96
CA PRO A 133 -17.71 -37.64 6.81
C PRO A 133 -18.06 -36.62 5.73
N SER A 134 -17.49 -36.82 4.55
CA SER A 134 -17.60 -35.97 3.37
C SER A 134 -19.05 -35.90 2.90
N VAL A 135 -19.88 -35.07 3.54
CA VAL A 135 -20.85 -34.31 2.76
C VAL A 135 -19.97 -33.42 1.89
N PRO A 136 -19.98 -33.52 0.56
CA PRO A 136 -19.03 -32.82 -0.29
C PRO A 136 -19.16 -31.30 -0.10
N HIS A 137 -18.40 -30.76 0.84
CA HIS A 137 -18.24 -29.34 1.00
C HIS A 137 -17.14 -28.95 0.02
N ASN A 138 -17.51 -28.87 -1.26
CA ASN A 138 -16.57 -28.48 -2.28
C ASN A 138 -16.10 -27.06 -1.94
N LEU A 139 -14.88 -26.94 -1.41
CA LEU A 139 -14.30 -25.67 -0.95
C LEU A 139 -14.31 -24.62 -2.07
N VAL A 140 -14.15 -25.06 -3.32
CA VAL A 140 -14.25 -24.20 -4.50
C VAL A 140 -15.68 -23.67 -4.67
N ASP A 141 -16.70 -24.49 -4.44
CA ASP A 141 -18.11 -24.08 -4.55
C ASP A 141 -18.55 -23.24 -3.34
N ALA A 142 -18.10 -23.55 -2.13
CA ALA A 142 -18.33 -22.74 -0.94
C ALA A 142 -17.65 -21.35 -1.06
N TRP A 143 -16.42 -21.30 -1.59
CA TRP A 143 -15.71 -20.04 -1.82
C TRP A 143 -16.34 -19.25 -2.98
N LYS A 144 -16.80 -19.92 -4.04
CA LYS A 144 -17.62 -19.31 -5.12
C LYS A 144 -18.95 -18.79 -4.58
N GLU A 145 -19.64 -19.51 -3.71
CA GLU A 145 -20.87 -19.05 -3.06
C GLU A 145 -20.62 -17.84 -2.17
N VAL A 146 -19.57 -17.86 -1.35
CA VAL A 146 -19.24 -16.74 -0.47
C VAL A 146 -18.84 -15.51 -1.29
N THR A 147 -18.05 -15.68 -2.35
CA THR A 147 -17.64 -14.57 -3.22
C THR A 147 -18.78 -14.05 -4.10
N SER A 148 -19.68 -14.91 -4.59
CA SER A 148 -20.88 -14.48 -5.33
C SER A 148 -21.84 -13.72 -4.42
N LYS A 149 -22.13 -14.25 -3.22
CA LYS A 149 -22.95 -13.56 -2.20
C LYS A 149 -22.34 -12.22 -1.80
N ARG A 150 -21.01 -12.11 -1.72
CA ARG A 150 -20.30 -10.83 -1.50
C ARG A 150 -20.52 -9.84 -2.64
N LYS A 151 -20.37 -10.28 -3.90
CA LYS A 151 -20.59 -9.44 -5.09
C LYS A 151 -22.04 -8.95 -5.15
N GLU A 152 -23.01 -9.82 -4.90
CA GLU A 152 -24.43 -9.45 -4.86
C GLU A 152 -24.77 -8.46 -3.74
N ALA A 153 -24.20 -8.65 -2.54
CA ALA A 153 -24.40 -7.73 -1.42
C ALA A 153 -23.81 -6.34 -1.71
N VAL A 154 -22.65 -6.26 -2.35
CA VAL A 154 -22.04 -5.01 -2.79
C VAL A 154 -22.89 -4.33 -3.87
N ALA A 155 -23.38 -5.08 -4.86
CA ALA A 155 -24.26 -4.56 -5.90
C ALA A 155 -25.58 -4.02 -5.31
N LYS A 156 -26.22 -4.74 -4.38
CA LYS A 156 -27.42 -4.27 -3.66
C LYS A 156 -27.17 -2.99 -2.89
N LYS A 157 -26.02 -2.86 -2.20
CA LYS A 157 -25.64 -1.61 -1.49
C LYS A 157 -25.41 -0.45 -2.45
N GLN A 158 -24.83 -0.68 -3.63
CA GLN A 158 -24.63 0.36 -4.65
C GLN A 158 -25.96 0.85 -5.24
N VAL A 159 -26.88 -0.07 -5.57
CA VAL A 159 -28.23 0.26 -6.06
C VAL A 159 -29.05 1.01 -5.00
N ALA A 160 -28.97 0.60 -3.74
CA ALA A 160 -29.63 1.30 -2.63
C ALA A 160 -29.09 2.74 -2.47
N ARG A 161 -27.76 2.92 -2.53
CA ARG A 161 -27.12 4.25 -2.50
C ARG A 161 -27.54 5.11 -3.69
N ALA A 162 -27.62 4.54 -4.89
CA ALA A 162 -28.06 5.25 -6.08
C ALA A 162 -29.52 5.72 -5.97
N ARG A 163 -30.42 4.86 -5.47
CA ARG A 163 -31.83 5.19 -5.23
C ARG A 163 -32.02 6.29 -4.18
N VAL A 164 -31.24 6.27 -3.09
CA VAL A 164 -31.26 7.34 -2.08
C VAL A 164 -30.78 8.67 -2.66
N ARG A 165 -29.79 8.65 -3.56
CA ARG A 165 -29.27 9.86 -4.23
C ARG A 165 -30.28 10.47 -5.19
N VAL A 166 -31.02 9.65 -5.95
CA VAL A 166 -32.12 10.10 -6.83
C VAL A 166 -33.30 10.68 -6.03
N LYS A 167 -33.57 10.15 -4.83
CA LYS A 167 -34.67 10.62 -3.97
C LYS A 167 -34.37 11.91 -3.20
N LYS A 168 -33.10 12.29 -3.05
CA LYS A 168 -32.66 13.57 -2.45
C LYS A 168 -32.45 14.69 -3.46
N GLY A 169 -32.50 14.40 -4.76
CA GLY A 169 -32.35 15.36 -5.86
C GLY A 169 -33.66 15.73 -6.56
N LYS A 170 -34.81 15.35 -5.99
CA LYS A 170 -36.16 15.83 -6.32
C LYS A 170 -36.70 16.54 -5.10
#